data_AF-A0A3C1BAG5-F1
#
_entry.id   AF-A0A3C1BAG5-F1
#
_cell.length_a   1.000
_cell.length_b   1.000
_cell.length_c   1.000
_cell.angle_alpha   90.00
_cell.angle_beta   90.00
_cell.angle_gamma   90.00
#
_symmetry.space_group_name_H-M   'P 1'
#
loop_
_entity.id
_entity.type
_entity.pdbx_description
1 polymer ?
#
loop_
_entity_poly.entity_id
_entity_poly.type
_entity_poly.pdbx_seq_one_letter_code
_entity_poly.pdbx_strand_id
1 'polypeptide(L)'
;MADEFDNIKHKSYRTLMTAQHIYGRYHVSPQIDIADVDDLKKAGFTTIICNRPDFEVPLELQSEVIKVAVEAAGMRFEVLPLSSHSMDQETI
;
A
#
# COMPACT_ATOMS: atom_id res chain seq x y z
N MET A 1 16.12 -16.44 26.85
CA MET A 1 14.76 -16.77 27.38
C MET A 1 14.05 -15.48 27.74
N ALA A 2 14.03 -14.52 26.80
CA ALA A 2 13.20 -13.32 26.83
C ALA A 2 13.02 -12.74 25.40
N ASP A 3 13.03 -13.59 24.37
CA ASP A 3 13.31 -13.13 22.99
C ASP A 3 12.33 -13.70 21.93
N GLU A 4 11.29 -14.42 22.35
CA GLU A 4 10.37 -15.13 21.45
C GLU A 4 8.91 -14.65 21.54
N PHE A 5 8.56 -13.87 22.56
CA PHE A 5 7.18 -13.44 22.80
C PHE A 5 6.83 -12.05 22.23
N ASP A 6 7.83 -11.21 21.95
CA ASP A 6 7.59 -9.85 21.42
C ASP A 6 7.37 -9.85 19.90
N ASN A 7 7.81 -10.91 19.22
CA ASN A 7 7.69 -11.07 17.76
C ASN A 7 6.34 -11.66 17.31
N ILE A 8 5.46 -12.03 18.26
CA ILE A 8 4.16 -12.64 17.98
C ILE A 8 3.04 -11.60 17.96
N LYS A 9 3.18 -10.46 18.65
CA LYS A 9 2.13 -9.42 18.70
C LYS A 9 2.12 -8.48 17.50
N HIS A 10 3.22 -8.35 16.76
CA HIS A 10 3.29 -7.52 15.55
C HIS A 10 2.91 -8.25 14.25
N LYS A 11 2.75 -9.59 14.29
CA LYS A 11 2.54 -10.41 13.09
C LYS A 11 1.09 -10.83 12.84
N SER A 12 0.19 -10.56 13.79
CA SER A 12 -1.14 -11.19 13.88
C SER A 12 -2.30 -10.45 13.22
N TYR A 13 -2.09 -9.29 12.58
CA TYR A 13 -3.17 -8.56 11.87
C TYR A 13 -2.79 -8.05 10.48
N ARG A 14 -1.75 -8.61 9.82
CA ARG A 14 -1.58 -8.41 8.37
C ARG A 14 -2.57 -9.30 7.64
N THR A 15 -3.74 -8.77 7.29
CA THR A 15 -4.47 -9.30 6.13
C THR A 15 -3.45 -9.35 5.00
N LEU A 16 -3.16 -10.56 4.49
CA LEU A 16 -2.10 -10.79 3.53
C LEU A 16 -2.19 -9.79 2.38
N MET A 17 -1.23 -8.87 2.30
CA MET A 17 -1.10 -8.00 1.15
C MET A 17 -0.73 -8.85 -0.06
N THR A 18 -1.72 -9.15 -0.88
CA THR A 18 -1.54 -9.90 -2.12
C THR A 18 -1.83 -8.96 -3.28
N ALA A 19 -0.80 -8.64 -4.06
CA ALA A 19 -0.97 -7.91 -5.32
C ALA A 19 -1.60 -8.86 -6.35
N GLN A 20 -2.90 -8.68 -6.61
CA GLN A 20 -3.63 -9.41 -7.62
C GLN A 20 -3.33 -8.84 -9.00
N HIS A 21 -2.81 -9.67 -9.90
CA HIS A 21 -2.62 -9.30 -11.30
C HIS A 21 -3.97 -9.15 -12.00
N ILE A 22 -4.15 -8.05 -12.73
CA ILE A 22 -5.35 -7.78 -13.51
C ILE A 22 -5.05 -7.89 -15.01
N TYR A 23 -4.04 -7.17 -15.50
CA TYR A 23 -3.67 -7.18 -16.91
C TYR A 23 -2.28 -6.59 -17.14
N GLY A 24 -1.49 -7.17 -18.06
CA GLY A 24 -0.18 -6.63 -18.43
C GLY A 24 0.75 -6.50 -17.22
N ARG A 25 1.10 -5.26 -16.86
CA ARG A 25 1.90 -4.95 -15.65
C ARG A 25 1.06 -4.36 -14.50
N TYR A 26 -0.25 -4.33 -14.65
CA TYR A 26 -1.19 -3.73 -13.72
C TYR A 26 -1.69 -4.74 -12.69
N HIS A 27 -1.56 -4.36 -11.43
CA HIS A 27 -1.94 -5.15 -10.27
C HIS A 27 -2.73 -4.25 -9.32
N VAL A 28 -3.58 -4.87 -8.51
CA VAL A 28 -4.33 -4.20 -7.44
C VAL A 28 -4.07 -4.93 -6.13
N SER A 29 -4.14 -4.23 -5.01
CA SER A 29 -3.98 -4.81 -3.68
C SER A 29 -4.96 -4.19 -2.69
N PRO A 30 -5.20 -4.84 -1.55
CA PRO A 30 -5.67 -4.15 -0.35
C PRO A 30 -4.70 -3.03 0.07
N GLN A 31 -5.06 -2.33 1.16
CA GLN A 31 -4.19 -1.32 1.79
C GLN A 31 -2.80 -1.89 2.05
N ILE A 32 -1.78 -1.10 1.73
CA ILE A 32 -0.37 -1.43 1.93
C ILE A 32 0.17 -0.73 3.18
N ASP A 33 1.23 -1.27 3.79
CA ASP A 33 2.01 -0.59 4.82
C ASP A 33 3.46 -0.33 4.37
N ILE A 34 4.25 0.35 5.21
CA ILE A 34 5.66 0.67 4.93
C ILE A 34 6.51 -0.59 4.79
N ALA A 35 6.22 -1.66 5.54
CA ALA A 35 6.98 -2.89 5.53
C ALA A 35 6.83 -3.67 4.21
N ASP A 36 5.77 -3.41 3.44
CA ASP A 36 5.56 -4.05 2.14
C ASP A 36 6.39 -3.40 0.99
N VAL A 37 6.92 -2.18 1.19
CA VAL A 37 7.57 -1.39 0.13
C VAL A 37 8.81 -2.08 -0.46
N ASP A 38 9.63 -2.71 0.38
CA ASP A 38 10.84 -3.40 -0.07
C ASP A 38 10.51 -4.65 -0.90
N ASP A 39 9.49 -5.40 -0.49
CA ASP A 39 9.02 -6.57 -1.22
C ASP A 39 8.39 -6.17 -2.57
N LEU A 40 7.63 -5.06 -2.61
CA LEU A 40 7.11 -4.50 -3.87
C LEU A 40 8.25 -4.09 -4.82
N LYS A 41 9.30 -3.46 -4.29
CA LYS A 41 10.48 -3.09 -5.09
C LYS A 41 11.17 -4.32 -5.67
N LYS A 42 11.41 -5.34 -4.85
CA LYS A 42 12.02 -6.62 -5.27
C LYS A 42 11.18 -7.37 -6.30
N ALA A 43 9.85 -7.27 -6.20
CA ALA A 43 8.91 -7.81 -7.18
C ALA A 43 8.91 -7.04 -8.52
N GLY A 44 9.62 -5.90 -8.60
CA GLY A 44 9.79 -5.13 -9.83
C GLY A 44 8.73 -4.05 -10.05
N PHE A 45 7.93 -3.70 -9.03
CA PHE A 45 7.04 -2.54 -9.12
C PHE A 45 7.86 -1.26 -9.21
N THR A 46 7.33 -0.29 -9.97
CA THR A 46 7.99 1.00 -10.21
C THR A 46 7.09 2.20 -9.91
N THR A 47 5.79 1.95 -9.73
CA THR A 47 4.78 2.98 -9.47
C THR A 47 3.69 2.37 -8.61
N ILE A 48 3.29 3.11 -7.60
CA ILE A 48 2.16 2.80 -6.72
C ILE A 48 1.16 3.95 -6.86
N ILE A 49 -0.11 3.61 -7.01
CA ILE A 49 -1.21 4.58 -7.07
C ILE A 49 -2.09 4.32 -5.85
N CYS A 50 -2.21 5.32 -4.99
CA CYS A 50 -3.09 5.29 -3.83
C CYS A 50 -4.45 5.88 -4.19
N ASN A 51 -5.44 5.00 -4.35
CA ASN A 51 -6.82 5.41 -4.60
C ASN A 51 -7.62 5.62 -3.31
N ARG A 52 -7.03 5.42 -2.13
CA ARG A 52 -7.74 5.46 -0.85
C ARG A 52 -7.62 6.83 -0.20
N PRO A 53 -8.75 7.52 0.12
CA PRO A 53 -8.71 8.76 0.89
C PRO A 53 -8.14 8.56 2.30
N ASP A 54 -7.33 9.51 2.77
CA ASP A 54 -6.63 9.42 4.06
C ASP A 54 -7.55 9.30 5.28
N PHE A 55 -8.78 9.81 5.20
CA PHE A 55 -9.74 9.72 6.30
C PHE A 55 -10.30 8.29 6.49
N GLU A 56 -10.09 7.37 5.54
CA GLU A 56 -10.51 5.97 5.66
C GLU A 56 -9.50 5.10 6.42
N VAL A 57 -8.31 5.63 6.73
CA VAL A 57 -7.21 4.85 7.31
C VAL A 57 -6.59 5.52 8.54
N PRO A 58 -5.94 4.75 9.43
CA PRO A 58 -5.11 5.30 10.51
C PRO A 58 -3.95 6.16 9.97
N LEU A 59 -3.44 7.07 10.81
CA LEU A 59 -2.37 8.01 10.45
C LEU A 59 -1.13 7.31 9.89
N GLU A 60 -0.78 6.14 10.44
CA GLU A 60 0.36 5.32 10.02
C GLU A 60 0.25 4.74 8.59
N LEU A 61 -0.96 4.70 8.02
CA LEU A 61 -1.24 4.18 6.68
C LEU A 61 -1.66 5.28 5.69
N GLN A 62 -1.63 6.54 6.11
CA GLN A 62 -1.98 7.66 5.24
C GLN A 62 -0.98 7.82 4.10
N SER A 63 -1.48 8.39 3.01
CA SER A 63 -0.81 8.51 1.73
C SER A 63 0.58 9.13 1.84
N GLU A 64 0.77 10.19 2.63
CA GLU A 64 2.07 10.85 2.81
C GLU A 64 3.10 9.94 3.49
N VAL A 65 2.67 9.15 4.49
CA VAL A 65 3.56 8.22 5.20
C VAL A 65 4.07 7.14 4.24
N ILE A 66 3.16 6.57 3.44
CA ILE A 66 3.50 5.55 2.45
C ILE A 66 4.34 6.15 1.32
N LYS A 67 3.99 7.36 0.85
CA LYS A 67 4.71 8.08 -0.20
C LYS A 67 6.19 8.23 0.12
N VAL A 68 6.52 8.72 1.33
CA VAL A 68 7.91 8.90 1.77
C VAL A 68 8.69 7.59 1.68
N ALA A 69 8.11 6.48 2.13
CA ALA A 69 8.77 5.17 2.07
C ALA A 69 8.96 4.68 0.62
N VAL A 70 7.94 4.83 -0.22
CA VAL A 70 7.96 4.40 -1.63
C VAL A 70 8.96 5.21 -2.45
N GLU A 71 9.00 6.52 -2.27
CA GLU A 71 9.96 7.41 -2.94
C GLU A 71 11.39 7.15 -2.46
N ALA A 72 11.61 6.89 -1.16
CA ALA A 72 12.91 6.50 -0.63
C ALA A 72 13.41 5.17 -1.21
N ALA A 73 12.51 4.24 -1.56
CA ALA A 73 12.82 3.01 -2.29
C ALA A 73 13.05 3.21 -3.81
N GLY A 74 13.00 4.45 -4.29
CA GLY A 74 13.20 4.79 -5.70
C GLY A 74 12.06 4.31 -6.60
N MET A 75 10.81 4.35 -6.11
CA MET A 75 9.58 4.13 -6.87
C MET A 75 8.77 5.42 -6.93
N ARG A 76 7.84 5.52 -7.89
CA ARG A 76 6.87 6.63 -7.94
C ARG A 76 5.65 6.34 -7.09
N PHE A 77 5.08 7.37 -6.49
CA PHE A 77 3.83 7.29 -5.74
C PHE A 77 2.88 8.40 -6.16
N GLU A 78 1.66 8.05 -6.53
CA GLU A 78 0.62 8.99 -6.94
C GLU A 78 -0.61 8.83 -6.04
N VAL A 79 -1.24 9.94 -5.66
CA VAL A 79 -2.47 9.94 -4.85
C VAL A 79 -3.62 10.35 -5.75
N LEU A 80 -4.51 9.41 -6.04
CA LEU A 80 -5.70 9.60 -6.89
C LEU A 80 -6.93 9.12 -6.11
N PRO A 81 -7.35 9.85 -5.05
CA PRO A 81 -8.37 9.34 -4.14
C PRO A 81 -9.70 9.15 -4.86
N LEU A 82 -10.22 7.92 -4.80
CA LEU A 82 -11.52 7.54 -5.33
C LEU A 82 -12.45 7.19 -4.18
N SER A 83 -13.68 7.68 -4.26
CA SER A 83 -14.77 7.30 -3.39
C SER A 83 -15.92 6.75 -4.22
N SER A 84 -16.81 5.96 -3.62
CA SER A 84 -18.04 5.51 -4.31
C SER A 84 -18.91 6.66 -4.82
N HIS A 85 -18.74 7.86 -4.26
CA HIS A 85 -19.48 9.07 -4.62
C HIS A 85 -18.79 9.89 -5.73
N SER A 86 -17.51 9.62 -6.01
CA SER A 86 -16.71 10.36 -7.00
C SER A 86 -16.36 9.53 -8.24
N MET A 87 -16.96 8.34 -8.40
CA MET A 87 -16.79 7.51 -9.59
C MET A 87 -17.81 7.93 -10.66
N ASP A 88 -17.34 8.62 -11.69
CA ASP A 88 -18.05 8.95 -12.93
C ASP A 88 -17.21 8.56 -14.15
N GLN A 89 -17.77 8.67 -15.36
CA GLN A 89 -17.11 8.24 -16.61
C GLN A 89 -15.79 8.96 -16.94
N GLU A 90 -15.51 10.10 -16.29
CA GLU A 90 -14.29 10.88 -16.49
C GLU A 90 -13.17 10.48 -15.52
N THR A 91 -13.55 9.90 -14.38
CA THR A 91 -12.65 9.57 -13.28
C THR A 91 -12.17 8.11 -13.27
N ILE A 92 -12.77 7.21 -14.08
CA ILE A 92 -12.40 5.78 -14.23
C ILE A 92 -11.76 5.48 -15.59
#